data_AF-A0A4Y9FQP2-F1
#
_entry.id   AF-A0A4Y9FQP2-F1
#
_cell.length_a   1.000
_cell.length_b   1.000
_cell.length_c   1.000
_cell.angle_alpha   90.00
_cell.angle_beta   90.00
_cell.angle_gamma   90.00
#
_symmetry.space_group_name_H-M   'P 1'
#
loop_
_entity.id
_entity.type
_entity.pdbx_description
1 polymer ?
#
loop_
_entity_poly.entity_id
_entity_poly.type
_entity_poly.pdbx_seq_one_letter_code
_entity_poly.pdbx_strand_id
1 'polypeptide(L)'
;MSTRRISQIVILAALSIALRFAFGALPNIKPISAIFLVSLCFLPVSDSLWMMALTMLGSSLLFGFSLVVFWQIVSFTLVMLLWRMAVIPLIRRGQLGIELQSVLAGIVIVLYGFSISFPVAWQFGTNPITFWLNGLSFDMLHSISTILFYPIIYSIFRRYYPYEKMDT
;
A
#
# COMPACT_ATOMS: atom_id res chain seq x y z
N MET A 1 -1.01 2.84 -23.29
CA MET A 1 -2.09 2.49 -22.35
C MET A 1 -3.43 2.72 -23.03
N SER A 2 -4.39 1.81 -22.90
CA SER A 2 -5.77 2.02 -23.37
C SER A 2 -6.52 2.98 -22.43
N THR A 3 -7.46 3.77 -22.95
CA THR A 3 -8.31 4.67 -22.16
C THR A 3 -9.02 3.95 -21.01
N ARG A 4 -9.50 2.73 -21.25
CA ARG A 4 -10.13 1.87 -20.23
C ARG A 4 -9.20 1.60 -19.04
N ARG A 5 -7.92 1.32 -19.31
CA ARG A 5 -6.90 1.01 -18.29
C ARG A 5 -6.58 2.23 -17.44
N ILE A 6 -6.48 3.41 -18.07
CA ILE A 6 -6.29 4.69 -17.38
C ILE A 6 -7.50 4.97 -16.47
N SER A 7 -8.73 4.81 -16.97
CA SER A 7 -9.95 5.00 -16.17
C SER A 7 -10.00 4.06 -14.96
N GLN A 8 -9.62 2.79 -15.10
CA GLN A 8 -9.56 1.84 -13.98
C GLN A 8 -8.58 2.30 -12.90
N ILE A 9 -7.37 2.72 -13.28
CA ILE A 9 -6.35 3.23 -12.36
C ILE A 9 -6.88 4.45 -11.59
N VAL A 10 -7.51 5.40 -12.31
CA VAL A 10 -8.04 6.63 -11.71
C VAL A 10 -9.20 6.34 -10.76
N ILE A 11 -10.11 5.43 -11.11
CA ILE A 11 -11.23 5.03 -10.23
C ILE A 11 -10.70 4.37 -8.95
N LEU A 12 -9.73 3.46 -9.07
CA LEU A 12 -9.11 2.81 -7.91
C LEU A 12 -8.34 3.80 -7.03
N ALA A 13 -7.65 4.76 -7.64
CA ALA A 13 -6.97 5.84 -6.92
C ALA A 13 -7.98 6.73 -6.17
N ALA A 14 -9.07 7.15 -6.83
CA ALA A 14 -10.13 7.94 -6.23
C ALA A 14 -10.79 7.20 -5.05
N LEU A 15 -11.08 5.90 -5.22
CA LEU A 15 -11.59 5.04 -4.15
C LEU A 15 -10.61 4.99 -2.97
N SER A 16 -9.31 4.83 -3.25
CA SER A 16 -8.28 4.77 -2.22
C SER A 16 -8.13 6.10 -1.47
N ILE A 17 -8.26 7.23 -2.17
CA ILE A 17 -8.27 8.57 -1.55
C ILE A 17 -9.50 8.73 -0.64
N ALA A 18 -10.68 8.35 -1.12
CA ALA A 18 -11.93 8.43 -0.34
C ALA A 18 -11.85 7.56 0.92
N LEU A 19 -11.30 6.34 0.83
CA LEU A 19 -11.06 5.48 1.98
C LEU A 19 -10.04 6.09 2.94
N ARG A 20 -8.94 6.66 2.43
CA ARG A 20 -7.96 7.36 3.30
C ARG A 20 -8.60 8.51 4.06
N PHE A 21 -9.53 9.22 3.43
CA PHE A 21 -10.27 10.32 4.04
C PHE A 21 -11.26 9.82 5.09
N ALA A 22 -12.11 8.84 4.74
CA ALA A 22 -13.10 8.26 5.64
C ALA A 22 -12.48 7.66 6.91
N PHE A 23 -11.32 7.01 6.78
CA PHE A 23 -10.59 6.44 7.90
C PHE A 23 -9.57 7.41 8.53
N GLY A 24 -9.47 8.65 8.03
CA GLY A 24 -8.51 9.65 8.51
C GLY A 24 -8.76 10.10 9.96
N ALA A 25 -10.00 9.99 10.43
CA ALA A 25 -10.37 10.29 11.82
C ALA A 25 -9.94 9.20 12.81
N LEU A 26 -9.64 7.98 12.33
CA LEU A 26 -9.22 6.87 13.16
C LEU A 26 -7.68 6.85 13.31
N PRO A 27 -7.15 6.46 14.49
CA PRO A 27 -5.72 6.45 14.73
C PRO A 27 -5.01 5.40 13.86
N ASN A 28 -4.41 5.84 12.75
CA ASN A 28 -3.58 5.05 11.83
C ASN A 28 -4.21 3.73 11.29
N ILE A 29 -5.53 3.60 11.33
CA ILE A 29 -6.26 2.54 10.63
C ILE A 29 -6.36 2.94 9.16
N LYS A 30 -5.53 2.35 8.30
CA LYS A 30 -5.37 2.78 6.91
C LYS A 30 -5.55 1.59 5.94
N PRO A 31 -6.75 1.37 5.38
CA PRO A 31 -7.00 0.27 4.44
C PRO A 31 -6.27 0.45 3.09
N ILE A 32 -5.72 1.63 2.80
CA ILE A 32 -5.07 1.95 1.53
C ILE A 32 -3.90 1.01 1.20
N SER A 33 -3.14 0.57 2.20
CA SER A 33 -1.98 -0.27 1.98
C SER A 33 -2.38 -1.68 1.56
N ALA A 34 -3.51 -2.19 2.07
CA ALA A 34 -4.09 -3.43 1.60
C ALA A 34 -4.47 -3.33 0.11
N ILE A 35 -5.06 -2.20 -0.32
CA ILE A 35 -5.40 -1.98 -1.74
C ILE A 35 -4.14 -2.00 -2.62
N PHE A 36 -3.06 -1.34 -2.19
CA PHE A 36 -1.81 -1.33 -2.96
C PHE A 36 -1.24 -2.75 -3.14
N LEU A 37 -1.15 -3.53 -2.07
CA LEU A 37 -0.61 -4.90 -2.13
C LEU A 37 -1.52 -5.84 -2.92
N VAL A 38 -2.84 -5.79 -2.71
CA VAL A 38 -3.80 -6.61 -3.46
C VAL A 38 -3.80 -6.21 -4.93
N SER A 39 -3.66 -4.92 -5.26
CA SER A 39 -3.64 -4.48 -6.66
C SER A 39 -2.51 -5.14 -7.46
N LEU A 40 -1.36 -5.43 -6.84
CA LEU A 40 -0.23 -6.10 -7.50
C LEU A 40 -0.53 -7.57 -7.85
N CYS A 41 -1.52 -8.17 -7.18
CA CYS A 41 -2.02 -9.48 -7.55
C CYS A 41 -2.86 -9.37 -8.82
N PHE A 42 -3.73 -8.37 -8.97
CA PHE A 42 -4.68 -8.36 -10.09
C PHE A 42 -4.26 -7.50 -11.29
N LEU A 43 -3.34 -6.56 -11.10
CA LEU A 43 -2.92 -5.58 -12.11
C LEU A 43 -1.42 -5.69 -12.42
N PRO A 44 -0.99 -5.22 -13.61
CA PRO A 44 0.42 -5.04 -13.91
C PRO A 44 1.10 -4.09 -12.90
N VAL A 45 2.38 -4.34 -12.61
CA VAL A 45 3.15 -3.57 -11.61
C VAL A 45 3.11 -2.06 -11.92
N SER A 46 3.21 -1.69 -13.20
CA SER A 46 3.15 -0.28 -13.62
C SER A 46 1.82 0.39 -13.23
N ASP A 47 0.69 -0.31 -13.35
CA ASP A 47 -0.63 0.24 -13.03
C ASP A 47 -0.82 0.40 -11.53
N SER A 48 -0.40 -0.59 -10.77
CA SER A 48 -0.42 -0.54 -9.31
C SER A 48 0.43 0.61 -8.77
N LEU A 49 1.62 0.83 -9.36
CA LEU A 49 2.49 1.94 -8.99
C LEU A 49 1.88 3.30 -9.37
N TRP A 50 1.27 3.43 -10.55
CA TRP A 50 0.57 4.65 -10.93
C TRP A 50 -0.62 4.94 -10.00
N MET A 51 -1.42 3.93 -9.68
CA MET A 51 -2.53 4.04 -8.75
C MET A 51 -2.06 4.49 -7.37
N MET A 52 -0.99 3.88 -6.85
CA MET A 52 -0.37 4.26 -5.59
C MET A 52 0.13 5.72 -5.63
N ALA A 53 0.87 6.11 -6.67
CA ALA A 53 1.43 7.46 -6.77
C ALA A 53 0.33 8.53 -6.82
N LEU A 54 -0.70 8.32 -7.63
CA LEU A 54 -1.86 9.21 -7.71
C LEU A 54 -2.61 9.28 -6.37
N THR A 55 -2.77 8.15 -5.68
CA THR A 55 -3.40 8.12 -4.36
C THR A 55 -2.61 8.93 -3.35
N MET A 56 -1.28 8.75 -3.30
CA MET A 56 -0.41 9.46 -2.35
C MET A 56 -0.37 10.95 -2.64
N LEU A 57 -0.23 11.36 -3.90
CA LEU A 57 -0.28 12.77 -4.28
C LEU A 57 -1.66 13.38 -3.98
N GLY A 58 -2.73 12.77 -4.48
CA GLY A 58 -4.09 13.30 -4.36
C GLY A 58 -4.56 13.43 -2.91
N SER A 59 -4.32 12.40 -2.09
CA SER A 59 -4.68 12.50 -0.67
C SER A 59 -3.83 13.51 0.09
N SER A 60 -2.56 13.71 -0.28
CA SER A 60 -1.71 14.68 0.40
C SER A 60 -2.07 16.12 0.08
N LEU A 61 -2.69 16.39 -1.09
CA LEU A 61 -3.28 17.70 -1.35
C LEU A 61 -4.43 18.02 -0.37
N LEU A 62 -5.13 17.00 0.13
CA LEU A 62 -6.23 17.16 1.08
C LEU A 62 -5.75 17.26 2.54
N PHE A 63 -4.74 16.48 2.92
CA PHE A 63 -4.23 16.41 4.31
C PHE A 63 -3.09 17.40 4.62
N GLY A 64 -2.61 18.14 3.63
CA GLY A 64 -1.46 19.03 3.75
C GLY A 64 -0.28 18.52 2.92
N PHE A 65 0.05 19.26 1.86
CA PHE A 65 1.11 18.89 0.94
C PHE A 65 2.49 19.16 1.53
N SER A 66 3.40 18.19 1.46
CA SER A 66 4.76 18.31 1.97
C SER A 66 5.75 17.41 1.22
N LEU A 67 7.05 17.64 1.41
CA LEU A 67 8.09 16.79 0.84
C LEU A 67 8.01 15.33 1.36
N VAL A 68 7.33 15.10 2.50
CA VAL A 68 7.09 13.76 3.05
C VAL A 68 6.33 12.87 2.05
N VAL A 69 5.51 13.45 1.18
CA VAL A 69 4.76 12.72 0.15
C VAL A 69 5.69 12.04 -0.85
N PHE A 70 6.81 12.67 -1.17
CA PHE A 70 7.81 12.07 -2.04
C PHE A 70 8.42 10.83 -1.37
N TRP A 71 8.78 10.93 -0.09
CA TRP A 71 9.29 9.80 0.69
C TRP A 71 8.25 8.69 0.86
N GLN A 72 6.97 9.04 0.97
CA GLN A 72 5.88 8.06 0.98
C GLN A 72 5.81 7.27 -0.33
N ILE A 73 5.86 7.94 -1.48
CA ILE A 73 5.83 7.31 -2.81
C ILE A 73 7.03 6.38 -2.99
N VAL A 74 8.24 6.84 -2.63
CA VAL A 74 9.46 6.03 -2.72
C VAL A 74 9.38 4.81 -1.80
N SER A 75 8.98 4.99 -0.55
CA SER A 75 8.90 3.92 0.45
C SER A 75 7.84 2.88 0.06
N PHE A 76 6.66 3.31 -0.39
CA PHE A 76 5.65 2.38 -0.88
C PHE A 76 6.09 1.66 -2.15
N THR A 77 6.79 2.33 -3.06
CA THR A 77 7.34 1.67 -4.26
C THR A 77 8.30 0.55 -3.86
N LEU A 78 9.23 0.79 -2.93
CA LEU A 78 10.15 -0.23 -2.42
C LEU A 78 9.40 -1.45 -1.86
N VAL A 79 8.42 -1.18 -0.99
CA VAL A 79 7.62 -2.19 -0.30
C VAL A 79 6.76 -3.01 -1.27
N MET A 80 6.17 -2.35 -2.27
CA MET A 80 5.40 -2.98 -3.35
C MET A 80 6.26 -3.87 -4.23
N LEU A 81 7.49 -3.44 -4.56
CA LEU A 81 8.44 -4.26 -5.32
C LEU A 81 8.91 -5.47 -4.50
N LEU A 82 9.19 -5.29 -3.20
CA LEU A 82 9.52 -6.40 -2.30
C LEU A 82 8.37 -7.42 -2.24
N TRP A 83 7.13 -6.96 -2.09
CA TRP A 83 5.94 -7.83 -2.14
C TRP A 83 5.84 -8.60 -3.46
N ARG A 84 6.09 -7.91 -4.58
CA ARG A 84 6.05 -8.52 -5.92
C ARG A 84 7.13 -9.58 -6.11
N MET A 85 8.32 -9.39 -5.57
CA MET A 85 9.43 -10.35 -5.73
C MET A 85 9.32 -11.50 -4.74
N ALA A 86 8.95 -11.25 -3.49
CA ALA A 86 8.99 -12.25 -2.43
C ALA A 86 7.67 -13.02 -2.28
N VAL A 87 6.51 -12.36 -2.41
CA VAL A 87 5.22 -12.95 -2.01
C VAL A 87 4.38 -13.39 -3.21
N ILE A 88 4.32 -12.58 -4.27
CA ILE A 88 3.52 -12.91 -5.46
C ILE A 88 3.91 -14.25 -6.11
N PRO A 89 5.20 -14.64 -6.23
CA PRO A 89 5.56 -15.95 -6.78
C PRO A 89 5.02 -17.11 -5.94
N LEU A 90 5.01 -16.97 -4.62
CA LEU A 90 4.49 -17.98 -3.70
C LEU A 90 2.95 -18.06 -3.75
N ILE A 91 2.27 -16.92 -3.92
CA ILE A 91 0.81 -16.88 -4.16
C ILE A 91 0.48 -17.61 -5.47
N ARG A 92 1.23 -17.33 -6.55
CA ARG A 92 1.02 -17.97 -7.87
C ARG A 92 1.24 -19.49 -7.85
N ARG A 93 2.14 -19.97 -6.98
CA ARG A 93 2.37 -21.41 -6.75
C ARG A 93 1.29 -22.07 -5.88
N GLY A 94 0.29 -21.32 -5.41
CA GLY A 94 -0.76 -21.81 -4.52
C GLY A 94 -0.27 -22.15 -3.11
N GLN A 95 0.94 -21.71 -2.74
CA GLN A 95 1.59 -22.08 -1.47
C GLN A 95 1.17 -21.19 -0.30
N LEU A 96 0.44 -20.10 -0.56
CA LEU A 96 0.03 -19.13 0.46
C LEU A 96 -1.49 -19.00 0.52
N GLY A 97 -2.07 -19.50 1.60
CA GLY A 97 -3.46 -19.22 1.96
C GLY A 97 -3.69 -17.73 2.23
N ILE A 98 -4.94 -17.28 2.12
CA ILE A 98 -5.31 -15.86 2.28
C ILE A 98 -4.93 -15.33 3.68
N GLU A 99 -5.06 -16.18 4.71
CA GLU A 99 -4.67 -15.84 6.09
C GLU A 99 -3.17 -15.51 6.18
N LEU A 100 -2.32 -16.36 5.62
CA LEU A 100 -0.87 -16.16 5.63
C LEU A 100 -0.46 -14.96 4.76
N GLN A 101 -1.13 -14.74 3.61
CA GLN A 101 -0.92 -13.52 2.83
C GLN A 101 -1.23 -12.26 3.63
N SER A 102 -2.31 -12.27 4.42
CA SER A 102 -2.71 -11.13 5.24
C SER A 102 -1.66 -10.80 6.30
N VAL A 103 -1.12 -11.83 6.98
CA VAL A 103 -0.05 -11.66 7.96
C VAL A 103 1.23 -11.13 7.31
N LEU A 104 1.63 -11.70 6.16
CA LEU A 104 2.80 -11.22 5.41
C LEU A 104 2.62 -9.76 4.95
N ALA A 105 1.41 -9.38 4.54
CA ALA A 105 1.10 -8.01 4.16
C ALA A 105 1.34 -7.05 5.33
N GLY A 106 0.89 -7.41 6.54
CA GLY A 106 1.18 -6.65 7.76
C GLY A 106 2.67 -6.48 8.02
N ILE A 107 3.45 -7.57 7.95
CA ILE A 107 4.92 -7.53 8.15
C ILE A 107 5.58 -6.57 7.16
N VAL A 108 5.15 -6.62 5.90
CA VAL A 108 5.68 -5.76 4.83
C VAL A 108 5.31 -4.29 5.05
N ILE A 109 4.18 -4.00 5.72
CA ILE A 109 3.83 -2.63 6.14
C ILE A 109 4.65 -2.15 7.35
N VAL A 110 5.10 -3.03 8.24
CA VAL A 110 6.08 -2.64 9.27
C VAL A 110 7.40 -2.23 8.61
N LEU A 111 7.83 -2.95 7.56
CA LEU A 111 9.01 -2.55 6.76
C LEU A 111 8.81 -1.20 6.07
N TYR A 112 7.59 -0.86 5.66
CA TYR A 112 7.28 0.48 5.14
C TYR A 112 7.52 1.56 6.21
N GLY A 113 7.01 1.37 7.43
CA GLY A 113 7.19 2.30 8.55
C GLY A 113 8.66 2.55 8.90
N PHE A 114 9.46 1.48 8.88
CA PHE A 114 10.91 1.56 8.99
C PHE A 114 11.52 2.36 7.81
N SER A 115 11.16 2.03 6.57
CA SER A 115 11.74 2.62 5.37
C SER A 115 11.48 4.12 5.25
N ILE A 116 10.27 4.58 5.62
CA ILE A 116 9.91 6.00 5.57
C ILE A 116 10.53 6.81 6.71
N SER A 117 10.81 6.17 7.86
CA SER A 117 11.34 6.86 9.03
C SER A 117 12.73 7.48 8.80
N PHE A 118 13.60 6.83 8.03
CA PHE A 118 14.95 7.35 7.73
C PHE A 118 14.96 8.65 6.93
N PRO A 119 14.36 8.71 5.72
CA PRO A 119 14.39 9.92 4.91
C PRO A 119 13.62 11.07 5.56
N VAL A 120 12.55 10.77 6.30
CA VAL A 120 11.81 11.78 7.06
C VAL A 120 12.64 12.32 8.23
N ALA A 121 13.29 11.45 9.00
CA ALA A 121 14.16 11.89 10.08
C ALA A 121 15.33 12.74 9.58
N TRP A 122 15.92 12.35 8.44
CA TRP A 122 16.96 13.13 7.77
C TRP A 122 16.43 14.51 7.33
N GLN A 123 15.25 14.57 6.71
CA GLN A 123 14.61 15.83 6.29
C GLN A 123 14.43 16.81 7.45
N PHE A 124 14.07 16.32 8.64
CA PHE A 124 13.83 17.16 9.82
C PHE A 124 15.05 17.28 10.75
N GLY A 125 16.21 16.73 10.38
CA GLY A 125 17.43 16.82 11.19
C GLY A 125 17.36 16.08 12.53
N THR A 126 16.52 15.04 12.62
CA THR A 126 16.33 14.24 13.84
C THR A 126 17.04 12.90 13.77
N ASN A 127 17.29 12.28 14.93
CA ASN A 127 17.89 10.95 14.97
C ASN A 127 16.92 9.90 14.34
N PRO A 128 17.32 9.18 13.28
CA PRO A 128 16.44 8.22 12.61
C PRO A 128 15.92 7.09 13.50
N ILE A 129 16.74 6.63 14.45
CA ILE A 129 16.37 5.54 15.35
C ILE A 129 15.32 6.03 16.34
N THR A 130 15.53 7.20 16.95
CA THR A 130 14.55 7.80 17.87
C THR A 130 13.22 8.10 17.17
N PHE A 131 13.27 8.63 15.94
CA PHE A 131 12.08 8.90 15.15
C PHE A 131 11.28 7.63 14.86
N TRP A 132 11.97 6.56 14.42
CA TRP A 132 11.36 5.27 14.17
C TRP A 132 10.76 4.63 15.43
N LEU A 133 11.48 4.64 16.56
CA LEU A 133 10.99 4.09 17.82
C LEU A 133 9.71 4.79 18.30
N ASN A 134 9.63 6.11 18.14
CA ASN A 134 8.42 6.88 18.47
C ASN A 134 7.25 6.59 17.52
N GLY A 135 7.54 6.26 16.25
CA GLY A 135 6.54 5.89 15.24
C GLY A 135 6.02 4.46 15.35
N LEU A 136 6.71 3.60 16.11
CA LEU A 136 6.46 2.15 16.12
C LEU A 136 5.02 1.78 16.51
N SER A 137 4.43 2.48 17.49
CA SER A 137 3.05 2.23 17.91
C SER A 137 2.05 2.48 16.76
N PHE A 138 2.28 3.53 15.97
CA PHE A 138 1.49 3.87 14.80
C PHE A 138 1.70 2.90 13.65
N ASP A 139 2.95 2.47 13.42
CA ASP A 139 3.28 1.47 12.39
C ASP A 139 2.64 0.11 12.70
N MET A 140 2.58 -0.28 13.98
CA MET A 140 1.89 -1.50 14.41
C MET A 140 0.38 -1.41 14.17
N LEU A 141 -0.26 -0.28 14.49
CA LEU A 141 -1.68 -0.07 14.19
C LEU A 141 -1.97 -0.13 12.67
N HIS A 142 -1.09 0.45 11.86
CA HIS A 142 -1.19 0.39 10.40
C HIS A 142 -1.02 -1.06 9.90
N SER A 143 -0.06 -1.80 10.44
CA SER A 143 0.15 -3.22 10.12
C SER A 143 -1.09 -4.07 10.45
N ILE A 144 -1.63 -3.94 11.68
CA ILE A 144 -2.84 -4.67 12.12
C ILE A 144 -4.03 -4.33 11.23
N SER A 145 -4.23 -3.05 10.92
CA SER A 145 -5.27 -2.61 9.98
C SER A 145 -5.10 -3.29 8.62
N THR A 146 -3.86 -3.38 8.11
CA THR A 146 -3.60 -4.02 6.81
C THR A 146 -3.95 -5.51 6.84
N ILE A 147 -3.59 -6.22 7.92
CA ILE A 147 -3.92 -7.64 8.11
C ILE A 147 -5.44 -7.85 8.06
N LEU A 148 -6.21 -6.99 8.73
CA LEU A 148 -7.67 -7.08 8.79
C LEU A 148 -8.35 -6.77 7.45
N PHE A 149 -7.87 -5.76 6.73
CA PHE A 149 -8.48 -5.33 5.47
C PHE A 149 -8.03 -6.14 4.25
N TYR A 150 -6.84 -6.75 4.27
CA TYR A 150 -6.33 -7.54 3.16
C TYR A 150 -7.31 -8.61 2.63
N PRO A 151 -7.89 -9.50 3.45
CA PRO A 151 -8.79 -10.54 2.94
C PRO A 151 -10.09 -9.96 2.37
N ILE A 152 -10.60 -8.87 2.97
CA ILE A 152 -11.81 -8.17 2.52
C ILE A 152 -11.55 -7.60 1.12
N ILE A 153 -10.48 -6.82 0.96
CA ILE A 153 -10.11 -6.21 -0.32
C ILE A 153 -9.79 -7.28 -1.37
N TYR A 154 -9.09 -8.35 -1.00
CA TYR A 154 -8.82 -9.47 -1.91
C TYR A 154 -10.12 -10.12 -2.42
N SER A 155 -11.11 -10.32 -1.55
CA SER A 155 -12.41 -10.89 -1.95
C SER A 155 -13.16 -10.00 -2.95
N ILE A 156 -13.10 -8.68 -2.74
CA ILE A 156 -13.72 -7.67 -3.62
C ILE A 156 -13.02 -7.72 -4.98
N PHE A 157 -11.69 -7.62 -5.02
CA PHE A 157 -10.93 -7.65 -6.27
C PHE A 157 -11.15 -8.95 -7.04
N ARG A 158 -11.18 -10.11 -6.37
CA ARG A 158 -11.46 -11.41 -7.00
C ARG A 158 -12.82 -11.45 -7.70
N ARG A 159 -13.82 -10.72 -7.21
CA ARG A 159 -15.15 -10.65 -7.83
C ARG A 159 -15.17 -9.80 -9.10
N TYR A 160 -14.41 -8.70 -9.12
CA TYR A 160 -14.40 -7.74 -10.24
C TYR A 160 -13.35 -8.05 -11.31
N TYR A 161 -12.29 -8.77 -10.95
CA TYR A 161 -11.24 -9.23 -11.85
C TYR A 161 -11.26 -10.76 -11.90
N PRO A 162 -12.29 -11.38 -12.51
CA PRO A 162 -12.37 -12.82 -12.65
C PRO A 162 -11.28 -13.28 -13.61
N TYR A 163 -10.14 -13.70 -13.06
CA TYR A 163 -9.16 -14.53 -13.76
C TYR A 163 -8.64 -13.95 -15.08
N GLU A 164 -8.20 -12.69 -15.12
CA GLU A 164 -7.22 -12.31 -16.14
C GLU A 164 -5.91 -12.98 -15.73
N LYS A 165 -5.57 -14.08 -16.42
CA LYS A 165 -4.31 -14.81 -16.25
C LYS A 165 -3.18 -13.79 -16.15
N MET A 166 -2.46 -13.84 -15.03
CA MET A 166 -1.36 -12.91 -14.75
C MET A 166 -0.09 -13.21 -15.57
N ASP A 167 -0.26 -13.45 -16.86
CA ASP A 167 0.80 -13.69 -17.82
C ASP A 167 0.65 -12.68 -18.95
N THR A 168 1.31 -11.54 -18.78
CA THR A 168 2.25 -10.94 -19.74
C THR A 168 3.18 -10.01 -18.97
#